data_AF-A0A2V6KH80-F1
#
_entry.id   AF-A0A2V6KH80-F1
#
_cell.length_a   1.000
_cell.length_b   1.000
_cell.length_c   1.000
_cell.angle_alpha   90.00
_cell.angle_beta   90.00
_cell.angle_gamma   90.00
#
_symmetry.space_group_name_H-M   'P 1'
#
loop_
_entity.id
_entity.type
_entity.pdbx_description
1 polymer ?
#
loop_
_entity_poly.entity_id
_entity_poly.type
_entity_poly.pdbx_seq_one_letter_code
_entity_poly.pdbx_strand_id
1 'polypeptide(L)'
;MARPLVLRKANACWFAHCPSRDQVRISRLVTELVGEDVDPAKIDIASHPYYRAYFQCWNEQRYYEAHDVLEQLWLNTDTVDDDFFKGLIQAAGAFVHLKKNFEHPTHAKHSRRLKPAVRLFLLAEKNLAPYLPVRHALDVAVLLDLLRNAREEIARSDFKINPWSPDTAPRLKLNR
;
A
#
# COMPACT_ATOMS: atom_id res chain seq x y z
N MET A 1 -4.70 -2.74 -38.10
CA MET A 1 -3.69 -3.04 -37.06
C MET A 1 -4.43 -3.32 -35.76
N ALA A 2 -4.40 -4.55 -35.28
CA ALA A 2 -5.09 -4.94 -34.05
C ALA A 2 -4.31 -4.39 -32.84
N ARG A 3 -4.99 -3.64 -31.97
CA ARG A 3 -4.45 -3.27 -30.65
C ARG A 3 -4.24 -4.56 -29.85
N PRO A 4 -3.09 -4.78 -29.19
CA PRO A 4 -2.89 -5.97 -28.37
C PRO A 4 -3.99 -6.03 -27.30
N LEU A 5 -4.59 -7.21 -27.10
CA LEU A 5 -5.49 -7.45 -25.97
C LEU A 5 -4.69 -7.26 -24.67
N VAL A 6 -4.95 -6.15 -23.98
CA VAL A 6 -4.46 -5.89 -22.63
C VAL A 6 -5.11 -6.92 -21.71
N LEU A 7 -4.32 -7.86 -21.19
CA LEU A 7 -4.73 -8.67 -20.04
C LEU A 7 -4.88 -7.72 -18.86
N ARG A 8 -6.09 -7.19 -18.68
CA ARG A 8 -6.43 -6.38 -17.50
C ARG A 8 -6.15 -7.22 -16.25
N LYS A 9 -5.39 -6.65 -15.31
CA LYS A 9 -5.13 -7.19 -13.95
C LYS A 9 -6.44 -7.21 -13.15
N ALA A 10 -7.42 -7.99 -13.58
CA ALA A 10 -8.83 -7.85 -13.18
C ALA A 10 -9.22 -8.66 -11.92
N ASN A 11 -8.29 -9.35 -11.25
CA ASN A 11 -8.60 -10.26 -10.14
C ASN A 11 -7.91 -9.92 -8.80
N ALA A 12 -7.42 -8.70 -8.62
CA ALA A 12 -6.68 -8.31 -7.42
C ALA A 12 -7.37 -7.20 -6.62
N CYS A 13 -8.70 -7.19 -6.55
CA CYS A 13 -9.41 -6.25 -5.68
C CYS A 13 -9.51 -6.87 -4.27
N TRP A 14 -8.54 -6.55 -3.40
CA TRP A 14 -8.39 -7.15 -2.06
C TRP A 14 -9.33 -6.54 -1.02
N PHE A 15 -9.88 -5.36 -1.30
CA PHE A 15 -10.98 -4.76 -0.56
C PHE A 15 -12.25 -4.84 -1.40
N ALA A 16 -13.29 -5.47 -0.87
CA ALA A 16 -14.60 -5.53 -1.52
C ALA A 16 -15.01 -4.11 -1.97
N HIS A 17 -15.16 -3.97 -3.28
CA HIS A 17 -15.50 -2.76 -4.02
C HIS A 17 -16.61 -1.97 -3.31
N CYS A 18 -16.29 -0.80 -2.77
CA CYS A 18 -17.28 0.26 -2.55
C CYS A 18 -16.93 1.40 -3.51
N PRO A 19 -17.31 1.31 -4.79
CA PRO A 19 -17.14 2.42 -5.71
C PRO A 19 -18.20 3.49 -5.40
N SER A 20 -17.85 4.76 -5.67
CA SER A 20 -18.68 5.99 -5.57
C SER A 20 -18.51 6.89 -4.32
N ARG A 21 -17.27 7.20 -3.95
CA ARG A 21 -16.87 8.53 -3.42
C ARG A 21 -15.35 8.79 -3.45
N ASP A 22 -14.55 7.72 -3.41
CA ASP A 22 -13.10 7.80 -3.18
C ASP A 22 -12.25 7.98 -4.45
N GLN A 23 -12.66 7.45 -5.61
CA GLN A 23 -11.94 7.66 -6.88
C GLN A 23 -11.85 9.14 -7.28
N VAL A 24 -12.91 9.93 -7.07
CA VAL A 24 -12.91 11.38 -7.33
C VAL A 24 -11.95 12.11 -6.38
N ARG A 25 -11.83 11.63 -5.12
CA ARG A 25 -10.90 12.19 -4.14
C ARG A 25 -9.44 11.87 -4.49
N ILE A 26 -9.16 10.66 -4.97
CA ILE A 26 -7.80 10.28 -5.37
C ILE A 26 -7.38 11.06 -6.62
N SER A 27 -8.26 11.16 -7.62
CA SER A 27 -8.03 12.00 -8.80
C SER A 27 -7.73 13.44 -8.39
N ARG A 28 -8.55 14.04 -7.52
CA ARG A 28 -8.35 15.39 -7.02
C ARG A 28 -7.06 15.55 -6.21
N LEU A 29 -6.73 14.60 -5.32
CA LEU A 29 -5.50 14.60 -4.54
C LEU A 29 -4.27 14.57 -5.45
N VAL A 30 -4.28 13.71 -6.46
CA VAL A 30 -3.18 13.63 -7.43
C VAL A 30 -3.10 14.90 -8.28
N THR A 31 -4.24 15.44 -8.75
CA THR A 31 -4.25 16.72 -9.48
C THR A 31 -3.71 17.89 -8.63
N GLU A 32 -4.12 17.98 -7.35
CA GLU A 32 -3.65 19.01 -6.41
C GLU A 32 -2.13 18.91 -6.14
N LEU A 33 -1.56 17.71 -6.22
CA LEU A 33 -0.14 17.46 -5.93
C LEU A 33 0.79 17.62 -7.14
N VAL A 34 0.27 17.49 -8.37
CA VAL A 34 1.12 17.16 -9.54
C VAL A 34 0.97 18.14 -10.71
N GLY A 35 -0.17 18.83 -10.84
CA GLY A 35 -0.50 19.54 -12.08
C GLY A 35 -0.88 18.58 -13.22
N GLU A 36 -1.55 19.09 -14.26
CA GLU A 36 -2.29 18.26 -15.21
C GLU A 36 -1.46 17.53 -16.31
N ASP A 37 -0.16 17.78 -16.43
CA ASP A 37 0.64 17.39 -17.61
C ASP A 37 1.85 16.49 -17.31
N VAL A 38 1.65 15.23 -16.90
CA VAL A 38 2.76 14.26 -16.87
C VAL A 38 2.37 12.95 -17.55
N ASP A 39 3.05 12.61 -18.66
CA ASP A 39 2.90 11.35 -19.39
C ASP A 39 3.37 10.17 -18.51
N PRO A 40 2.45 9.36 -17.95
CA PRO A 40 2.79 8.32 -16.97
C PRO A 40 3.73 7.23 -17.52
N ALA A 41 3.80 7.09 -18.85
CA ALA A 41 4.51 6.00 -19.50
C ALA A 41 6.02 6.24 -19.67
N LYS A 42 6.53 7.45 -19.38
CA LYS A 42 7.94 7.83 -19.58
C LYS A 42 8.66 8.32 -18.33
N ILE A 43 7.97 8.35 -17.20
CA ILE A 43 8.51 8.86 -15.94
C ILE A 43 9.18 7.71 -15.20
N ASP A 44 10.41 7.93 -14.71
CA ASP A 44 11.05 7.01 -13.77
C ASP A 44 10.11 6.74 -12.58
N ILE A 45 9.91 5.47 -12.21
CA ILE A 45 8.93 5.08 -11.16
C ILE A 45 9.18 5.85 -9.87
N ALA A 46 10.44 6.06 -9.49
CA ALA A 46 10.76 6.81 -8.28
C ALA A 46 10.25 8.25 -8.35
N SER A 47 10.20 8.88 -9.52
CA SER A 47 9.62 10.22 -9.73
C SER A 47 8.11 10.22 -10.03
N HIS A 48 7.49 9.04 -10.20
CA HIS A 48 6.10 8.96 -10.62
C HIS A 48 5.14 9.55 -9.55
N PRO A 49 4.19 10.41 -9.94
CA PRO A 49 3.33 11.12 -8.99
C PRO A 49 2.51 10.21 -8.08
N TYR A 50 1.85 9.20 -8.64
CA TYR A 50 1.09 8.22 -7.85
C TYR A 50 1.99 7.42 -6.89
N TYR A 51 3.24 7.15 -7.28
CA TYR A 51 4.21 6.48 -6.42
C TYR A 51 4.63 7.38 -5.27
N ARG A 52 4.90 8.67 -5.53
CA ARG A 52 5.20 9.66 -4.48
C ARG A 52 4.01 9.88 -3.53
N ALA A 53 2.79 9.95 -4.08
CA ALA A 53 1.56 10.12 -3.31
C ALA A 53 1.30 8.96 -2.36
N TYR A 54 1.67 7.72 -2.71
CA TYR A 54 1.62 6.58 -1.79
C TYR A 54 2.37 6.86 -0.49
N PHE A 55 3.62 7.34 -0.56
CA PHE A 55 4.44 7.61 0.63
C PHE A 55 3.94 8.81 1.42
N GLN A 56 3.39 9.83 0.73
CA GLN A 56 2.75 10.94 1.41
C GLN A 56 1.54 10.45 2.24
N CYS A 57 0.60 9.75 1.60
CA CYS A 57 -0.56 9.17 2.27
C CYS A 57 -0.15 8.24 3.42
N TRP A 58 0.85 7.38 3.21
CA TRP A 58 1.38 6.51 4.25
C TRP A 58 1.84 7.31 5.47
N ASN A 59 2.67 8.33 5.25
CA ASN A 59 3.27 9.14 6.31
C ASN A 59 2.25 10.04 7.02
N GLU A 60 1.15 10.36 6.37
CA GLU A 60 -0.04 11.02 6.93
C GLU A 60 -1.02 10.03 7.59
N GLN A 61 -0.67 8.73 7.68
CA GLN A 61 -1.50 7.66 8.25
C GLN A 61 -2.84 7.45 7.51
N ARG A 62 -2.89 7.85 6.23
CA ARG A 62 -3.98 7.69 5.28
C ARG A 62 -3.78 6.41 4.46
N TYR A 63 -3.69 5.28 5.16
CA TYR A 63 -3.30 3.99 4.55
C TYR A 63 -4.29 3.48 3.51
N TYR A 64 -5.56 3.85 3.60
CA TYR A 64 -6.56 3.48 2.60
C TYR A 64 -6.30 4.24 1.30
N GLU A 65 -6.04 5.54 1.38
CA GLU A 65 -5.69 6.34 0.21
C GLU A 65 -4.31 5.97 -0.35
N ALA A 66 -3.36 5.56 0.50
CA ALA A 66 -2.09 5.00 0.05
C ALA A 66 -2.32 3.73 -0.78
N HIS A 67 -3.16 2.80 -0.29
CA HIS A 67 -3.53 1.60 -1.03
C HIS A 67 -4.12 1.96 -2.41
N ASP A 68 -5.15 2.80 -2.45
CA ASP A 68 -5.89 3.05 -3.69
C ASP A 68 -5.09 3.85 -4.72
N VAL A 69 -4.30 4.86 -4.29
CA VAL A 69 -3.47 5.64 -5.22
C VAL A 69 -2.43 4.75 -5.91
N LEU A 70 -1.83 3.81 -5.16
CA LEU A 70 -0.84 2.91 -5.75
C LEU A 70 -1.47 1.79 -6.56
N GLU A 71 -2.65 1.30 -6.17
CA GLU A 71 -3.44 0.36 -6.99
C GLU A 71 -3.79 0.98 -8.34
N GLN A 72 -4.16 2.27 -8.37
CA GLN A 72 -4.45 2.97 -9.61
C GLN A 72 -3.21 3.05 -10.53
N LEU A 73 -2.02 3.30 -9.99
CA LEU A 73 -0.79 3.19 -10.78
C LEU A 73 -0.60 1.77 -11.31
N TRP A 74 -0.65 0.80 -10.40
CA TRP A 74 -0.36 -0.60 -10.69
C TRP A 74 -1.29 -1.22 -11.76
N LEU A 75 -2.59 -0.88 -11.75
CA LEU A 75 -3.55 -1.36 -12.74
C LEU A 75 -3.36 -0.74 -14.12
N ASN A 76 -2.76 0.45 -14.20
CA ASN A 76 -2.56 1.19 -15.45
C ASN A 76 -1.13 1.09 -16.01
N THR A 77 -0.22 0.41 -15.31
CA THR A 77 1.16 0.18 -15.76
C THR A 77 1.39 -1.29 -16.10
N ASP A 78 1.87 -1.54 -17.33
CA ASP A 78 2.46 -2.83 -17.69
C ASP A 78 3.93 -2.81 -17.29
N THR A 79 4.31 -3.65 -16.33
CA THR A 79 5.64 -3.57 -15.68
C THR A 79 6.06 -4.92 -15.13
N VAL A 80 7.37 -5.17 -15.21
CA VAL A 80 8.03 -6.32 -14.55
C VAL A 80 8.01 -6.22 -13.02
N ASP A 81 7.67 -5.05 -12.47
CA ASP A 81 7.57 -4.78 -11.03
C ASP A 81 6.19 -5.06 -10.44
N ASP A 82 5.42 -5.95 -11.08
CA ASP A 82 4.05 -6.27 -10.68
C ASP A 82 3.96 -6.69 -9.20
N ASP A 83 4.86 -7.54 -8.76
CA ASP A 83 4.88 -8.02 -7.36
C ASP A 83 5.39 -6.95 -6.39
N PHE A 84 6.32 -6.08 -6.81
CA PHE A 84 6.74 -4.94 -5.98
C PHE A 84 5.55 -4.04 -5.62
N PHE A 85 4.74 -3.65 -6.61
CA PHE A 85 3.57 -2.82 -6.37
C PHE A 85 2.51 -3.54 -5.54
N LYS A 86 2.23 -4.82 -5.83
CA LYS A 86 1.33 -5.63 -4.98
C LYS A 86 1.80 -5.66 -3.53
N GLY A 87 3.09 -5.80 -3.30
CA GLY A 87 3.68 -5.82 -1.97
C GLY A 87 3.43 -4.53 -1.19
N LEU A 88 3.64 -3.37 -1.81
CA LEU A 88 3.35 -2.06 -1.21
C LEU A 88 1.85 -1.85 -0.95
N ILE A 89 0.99 -2.26 -1.87
CA ILE A 89 -0.47 -2.20 -1.75
C ILE A 89 -0.93 -3.07 -0.56
N GLN A 90 -0.41 -4.30 -0.46
CA GLN A 90 -0.70 -5.21 0.66
C GLN A 90 -0.19 -4.67 1.99
N ALA A 91 1.00 -4.07 2.02
CA ALA A 91 1.51 -3.40 3.21
C ALA A 91 0.55 -2.30 3.68
N ALA A 92 0.11 -1.40 2.79
CA ALA A 92 -0.86 -0.36 3.14
C ALA A 92 -2.19 -0.95 3.63
N GLY A 93 -2.68 -2.00 2.96
CA GLY A 93 -3.86 -2.75 3.39
C GLY A 93 -3.72 -3.33 4.81
N ALA A 94 -2.56 -3.85 5.18
CA ALA A 94 -2.29 -4.34 6.53
C ALA A 94 -2.43 -3.21 7.57
N PHE A 95 -1.87 -2.03 7.29
CA PHE A 95 -1.99 -0.86 8.17
C PHE A 95 -3.42 -0.29 8.22
N VAL A 96 -4.22 -0.40 7.16
CA VAL A 96 -5.67 -0.12 7.22
C VAL A 96 -6.35 -1.01 8.26
N HIS A 97 -5.97 -2.29 8.32
CA HIS A 97 -6.52 -3.22 9.31
C HIS A 97 -6.08 -2.88 10.73
N LEU A 98 -4.81 -2.51 10.94
CA LEU A 98 -4.31 -2.09 12.26
C LEU A 98 -4.99 -0.81 12.75
N LYS A 99 -5.09 0.22 11.89
CA LYS A 99 -5.77 1.48 12.24
C LYS A 99 -7.23 1.26 12.61
N LYS A 100 -7.96 0.50 11.77
CA LYS A 100 -9.36 0.15 12.04
C LYS A 100 -9.55 -0.66 13.32
N ASN A 101 -8.59 -1.50 13.69
CA ASN A 101 -8.63 -2.23 14.95
C ASN A 101 -8.43 -1.31 16.15
N PHE A 102 -7.45 -0.41 16.06
CA PHE A 102 -7.13 0.59 17.08
C PHE A 102 -8.30 1.55 17.34
N GLU A 103 -8.92 2.08 16.29
CA GLU A 103 -10.04 3.03 16.39
C GLU A 103 -11.32 2.39 16.94
N HIS A 104 -11.49 1.08 16.77
CA HIS A 104 -12.73 0.37 17.09
C HIS A 104 -12.49 -0.99 17.78
N PRO A 105 -11.85 -1.01 18.97
CA PRO A 105 -11.40 -2.24 19.62
C PRO A 105 -12.55 -3.13 20.10
N THR A 106 -13.75 -2.56 20.33
CA THR A 106 -14.94 -3.30 20.79
C THR A 106 -15.92 -3.67 19.67
N HIS A 107 -15.71 -3.15 18.46
CA HIS A 107 -16.64 -3.38 17.35
C HIS A 107 -16.53 -4.83 16.84
N ALA A 108 -17.66 -5.52 16.64
CA ALA A 108 -17.73 -6.95 16.28
C ALA A 108 -16.82 -7.37 15.10
N LYS A 109 -16.80 -6.57 14.03
CA LYS A 109 -15.90 -6.75 12.87
C LYS A 109 -14.48 -6.22 13.10
N HIS A 110 -14.34 -4.97 13.56
CA HIS A 110 -13.04 -4.28 13.56
C HIS A 110 -12.08 -4.78 14.65
N SER A 111 -12.60 -5.26 15.77
CA SER A 111 -11.84 -5.94 16.84
C SER A 111 -11.06 -7.17 16.38
N ARG A 112 -11.45 -7.80 15.25
CA ARG A 112 -10.85 -9.04 14.74
C ARG A 112 -9.87 -8.81 13.58
N ARG A 113 -9.46 -7.57 13.33
CA ARG A 113 -8.66 -7.20 12.14
C ARG A 113 -7.17 -7.51 12.23
N LEU A 114 -6.65 -7.90 13.39
CA LEU A 114 -5.25 -8.31 13.55
C LEU A 114 -4.87 -9.54 12.72
N LYS A 115 -5.76 -10.55 12.65
CA LYS A 115 -5.53 -11.75 11.81
C LYS A 115 -5.43 -11.42 10.31
N PRO A 116 -6.37 -10.66 9.71
CA PRO A 116 -6.21 -10.14 8.36
C PRO A 116 -4.94 -9.31 8.13
N ALA A 117 -4.55 -8.46 9.08
CA ALA A 117 -3.32 -7.66 8.96
C ALA A 117 -2.08 -8.55 8.83
N VAL A 118 -1.95 -9.58 9.68
CA VAL A 118 -0.85 -10.55 9.62
C VAL A 118 -0.78 -11.29 8.29
N ARG A 119 -1.93 -11.65 7.70
CA ARG A 119 -1.97 -12.29 6.38
C ARG A 119 -1.43 -11.36 5.29
N LEU A 120 -1.79 -10.08 5.34
CA LEU A 120 -1.29 -9.08 4.38
C LEU A 120 0.19 -8.78 4.58
N PHE A 121 0.69 -8.77 5.82
CA PHE A 121 2.14 -8.67 6.07
C PHE A 121 2.93 -9.81 5.43
N LEU A 122 2.47 -11.06 5.59
CA LEU A 122 3.13 -12.21 4.95
C LEU A 122 3.17 -12.12 3.43
N LEU A 123 2.08 -11.64 2.82
CA LEU A 123 2.02 -11.46 1.36
C LEU A 123 2.91 -10.32 0.89
N ALA A 124 2.89 -9.19 1.61
CA ALA A 124 3.76 -8.06 1.33
C ALA A 124 5.23 -8.45 1.44
N GLU A 125 5.61 -9.17 2.50
CA GLU A 125 6.97 -9.70 2.70
C GLU A 125 7.40 -10.60 1.54
N LYS A 126 6.56 -11.57 1.16
CA LYS A 126 6.83 -12.48 0.04
C LYS A 126 7.06 -11.72 -1.27
N ASN A 127 6.23 -10.72 -1.53
CA ASN A 127 6.25 -9.97 -2.78
C ASN A 127 7.40 -8.95 -2.84
N LEU A 128 7.83 -8.39 -1.71
CA LEU A 128 8.89 -7.40 -1.65
C LEU A 128 10.30 -8.01 -1.51
N ALA A 129 10.43 -9.22 -0.94
CA ALA A 129 11.72 -9.87 -0.72
C ALA A 129 12.65 -9.94 -1.95
N PRO A 130 12.17 -10.19 -3.18
CA PRO A 130 13.02 -10.22 -4.37
C PRO A 130 13.66 -8.86 -4.75
N TYR A 131 13.17 -7.76 -4.18
CA TYR A 131 13.56 -6.40 -4.54
C TYR A 131 14.56 -5.76 -3.54
N LEU A 132 15.16 -6.57 -2.67
CA LEU A 132 16.21 -6.15 -1.75
C LEU A 132 17.49 -5.68 -2.47
N PRO A 133 18.28 -4.77 -1.85
CA PRO A 133 17.94 -3.99 -0.66
C PRO A 133 17.14 -2.72 -1.00
N VAL A 134 17.21 -2.25 -2.24
CA VAL A 134 16.62 -0.98 -2.69
C VAL A 134 15.96 -1.17 -4.06
N ARG A 135 14.75 -0.63 -4.24
CA ARG A 135 14.04 -0.60 -5.53
C ARG A 135 13.24 0.69 -5.65
N HIS A 136 13.34 1.38 -6.79
CA HIS A 136 12.64 2.64 -7.05
C HIS A 136 12.86 3.70 -5.97
N ALA A 137 14.10 3.81 -5.50
CA ALA A 137 14.54 4.63 -4.37
C ALA A 137 13.94 4.26 -3.00
N LEU A 138 13.14 3.19 -2.87
CA LEU A 138 12.69 2.69 -1.58
C LEU A 138 13.73 1.74 -0.98
N ASP A 139 14.10 1.94 0.28
CA ASP A 139 14.80 0.94 1.09
C ASP A 139 13.83 -0.20 1.45
N VAL A 140 13.92 -1.28 0.67
CA VAL A 140 13.07 -2.47 0.80
C VAL A 140 13.44 -3.27 2.04
N ALA A 141 14.72 -3.25 2.45
CA ALA A 141 15.17 -3.95 3.65
C ALA A 141 14.51 -3.36 4.90
N VAL A 142 14.53 -2.04 5.03
CA VAL A 142 13.90 -1.32 6.15
C VAL A 142 12.40 -1.56 6.18
N LEU A 143 11.72 -1.54 5.02
CA LEU A 143 10.29 -1.85 4.96
C LEU A 143 10.03 -3.31 5.40
N LEU A 144 10.79 -4.28 4.90
CA LEU A 144 10.59 -5.69 5.26
C LEU A 144 10.78 -5.93 6.76
N ASP A 145 11.79 -5.32 7.37
CA ASP A 145 12.01 -5.43 8.82
C ASP A 145 10.86 -4.80 9.61
N LEU A 146 10.34 -3.66 9.17
CA LEU A 146 9.14 -3.05 9.75
C LEU A 146 7.94 -4.00 9.72
N LEU A 147 7.64 -4.59 8.55
CA LEU A 147 6.49 -5.49 8.38
C LEU A 147 6.65 -6.76 9.23
N ARG A 148 7.85 -7.34 9.24
CA ARG A 148 8.19 -8.53 10.03
C ARG A 148 8.01 -8.26 11.53
N ASN A 149 8.57 -7.16 12.04
CA ASN A 149 8.48 -6.80 13.45
C ASN A 149 7.03 -6.62 13.91
N ALA A 150 6.22 -5.88 13.15
CA ALA A 150 4.81 -5.69 13.44
C ALA A 150 4.04 -7.02 13.43
N ARG A 151 4.29 -7.87 12.43
CA ARG A 151 3.66 -9.19 12.32
C ARG A 151 4.02 -10.08 13.51
N GLU A 152 5.29 -10.13 13.89
CA GLU A 152 5.79 -10.97 14.98
C GLU A 152 5.28 -10.52 16.34
N GLU A 153 5.13 -9.22 16.57
CA GLU A 153 4.52 -8.69 17.79
C GLU A 153 3.05 -9.12 17.91
N ILE A 154 2.27 -8.98 16.84
CA ILE A 154 0.88 -9.43 16.81
C ILE A 154 0.80 -10.94 17.06
N ALA A 155 1.64 -11.73 16.38
CA ALA A 155 1.63 -13.19 16.48
C ALA A 155 2.03 -13.68 17.89
N ARG A 156 3.09 -13.11 18.48
CA ARG A 156 3.54 -13.45 19.84
C ARG A 156 2.52 -13.11 20.91
N SER A 157 1.71 -12.08 20.66
CA SER A 157 0.62 -11.70 21.57
C SER A 157 -0.64 -12.58 21.45
N ASP A 158 -0.62 -13.62 20.61
CA ASP A 158 -1.82 -14.39 20.24
C ASP A 158 -2.94 -13.49 19.69
N PHE A 159 -2.56 -12.54 18.83
CA PHE A 159 -3.46 -11.55 18.22
C PHE A 159 -4.23 -10.70 19.24
N LYS A 160 -3.61 -10.35 20.37
CA LYS A 160 -4.21 -9.50 21.42
C LYS A 160 -3.66 -8.08 21.41
N ILE A 161 -2.42 -7.89 20.95
CA ILE A 161 -1.75 -6.59 20.92
C ILE A 161 -1.73 -6.08 19.48
N ASN A 162 -2.13 -4.82 19.33
CA ASN A 162 -1.94 -4.05 18.11
C ASN A 162 -0.69 -3.18 18.27
N PRO A 163 0.39 -3.41 17.50
CA PRO A 163 1.64 -2.64 17.62
C PRO A 163 1.52 -1.22 17.09
N TRP A 164 0.44 -0.92 16.36
CA TRP A 164 0.22 0.38 15.76
C TRP A 164 -0.59 1.31 16.67
N SER A 165 -0.13 2.55 16.76
CA SER A 165 -0.88 3.69 17.28
C SER A 165 -0.58 4.93 16.42
N PRO A 166 -1.38 6.00 16.51
CA PRO A 166 -1.08 7.26 15.83
C PRO A 166 0.28 7.86 16.22
N ASP A 167 0.71 7.66 17.47
CA ASP A 167 1.96 8.22 17.99
C ASP A 167 3.20 7.43 17.53
N THR A 168 3.03 6.13 17.29
CA THR A 168 4.11 5.22 16.87
C THR A 168 4.01 4.81 15.40
N ALA A 169 3.17 5.50 14.62
CA ALA A 169 2.93 5.17 13.22
C ALA A 169 4.24 5.25 12.39
N PRO A 170 4.59 4.17 11.66
CA PRO A 170 5.85 4.13 10.94
C PRO A 170 5.83 5.05 9.73
N ARG A 171 6.99 5.65 9.43
CA ARG A 171 7.17 6.50 8.26
C ARG A 171 8.11 5.84 7.26
N LEU A 172 7.76 5.95 5.99
CA LEU A 172 8.58 5.48 4.87
C LEU A 172 9.20 6.68 4.17
N LYS A 173 10.48 6.55 3.80
CA LYS A 173 11.22 7.57 3.06
C LYS A 173 11.79 6.94 1.80
N LEU A 174 11.84 7.74 0.74
CA LEU A 174 12.58 7.41 -0.46
C LEU A 174 13.99 7.99 -0.34
N ASN A 175 14.98 7.22 -0.72
CA ASN A 175 16.37 7.63 -0.86
C ASN A 175 16.46 8.74 -1.91
N ARG A 176 17.41 9.66 -1.70
CA ARG A 176 17.69 10.77 -2.64
C ARG A 176 18.63 10.32 -3.75
#